data_AF-A0A956WZT7-F1
#
_entry.id   AF-A0A956WZT7-F1
#
_cell.length_a   1.000
_cell.length_b   1.000
_cell.length_c   1.000
_cell.angle_alpha   90.00
_cell.angle_beta   90.00
_cell.angle_gamma   90.00
#
_symmetry.space_group_name_H-M   'P 1'
#
loop_
_entity.id
_entity.type
_entity.pdbx_description
1 polymer ?
#
loop_
_entity_poly.entity_id
_entity_poly.type
_entity_poly.pdbx_seq_one_letter_code
_entity_poly.pdbx_strand_id
1 'polypeptide(L)'
;MNRFQFRTEMIRSELEDIVGQHFVSVDESDKLVYSTDWSWMPQMWLDRGQPLPTPDYIVHPESAEQIAEIMDIANKYRIPVVPWGGG
;
A
#
# COMPACT_ATOMS: atom_id res chain seq x y z
N MET A 1 -13.22 8.86 -16.72
CA MET A 1 -12.44 8.02 -15.79
C MET A 1 -12.49 6.58 -16.27
N ASN A 2 -11.35 5.90 -16.36
CA ASN A 2 -11.28 4.48 -16.71
C ASN A 2 -11.85 3.62 -15.56
N ARG A 3 -12.53 2.50 -15.85
CA ARG A 3 -13.07 1.55 -14.87
C ARG A 3 -12.06 1.09 -13.80
N PHE A 4 -10.78 0.99 -14.16
CA PHE A 4 -9.68 0.67 -13.25
C PHE A 4 -9.47 1.78 -12.22
N GLN A 5 -9.26 3.02 -12.67
CA GLN A 5 -9.10 4.18 -11.78
C GLN A 5 -10.28 4.36 -10.83
N PHE A 6 -11.51 4.15 -11.32
CA PHE A 6 -12.69 4.23 -10.46
C PHE A 6 -12.69 3.18 -9.35
N ARG A 7 -12.25 1.95 -9.65
CA ARG A 7 -12.11 0.90 -8.64
C ARG A 7 -11.03 1.26 -7.63
N THR A 8 -9.91 1.81 -8.09
CA THR A 8 -8.78 2.19 -7.23
C THR A 8 -9.21 3.25 -6.22
N GLU A 9 -9.93 4.28 -6.66
CA GLU A 9 -10.45 5.33 -5.77
C GLU A 9 -11.53 4.82 -4.81
N MET A 10 -12.39 3.90 -5.24
CA MET A 10 -13.39 3.28 -4.37
C MET A 10 -12.72 2.50 -3.23
N ILE A 11 -11.72 1.68 -3.55
CA ILE A 11 -10.98 0.92 -2.53
C ILE A 11 -10.23 1.87 -1.59
N ARG A 12 -9.59 2.94 -2.14
CA ARG A 12 -8.95 3.98 -1.32
C ARG A 12 -9.94 4.55 -0.30
N SER A 13 -11.13 4.94 -0.75
CA SER A 13 -12.17 5.49 0.12
C SER A 13 -12.60 4.50 1.20
N GLU A 14 -12.80 3.21 0.88
CA GLU A 14 -13.15 2.19 1.89
C GLU A 14 -12.03 2.01 2.94
N LEU A 15 -10.76 2.11 2.55
CA LEU A 15 -9.63 2.08 3.49
C LEU A 15 -9.59 3.33 4.37
N GLU A 16 -9.84 4.50 3.78
CA GLU A 16 -9.88 5.78 4.50
C GLU A 16 -11.03 5.84 5.51
N ASP A 17 -12.15 5.16 5.26
CA ASP A 17 -13.24 5.07 6.22
C ASP A 17 -12.85 4.29 7.50
N ILE A 18 -11.86 3.39 7.42
CA ILE A 18 -11.36 2.58 8.56
C ILE A 18 -10.31 3.33 9.36
N VAL A 19 -9.28 3.86 8.67
CA VAL A 19 -8.09 4.43 9.33
C VAL A 19 -8.06 5.96 9.32
N GLY A 20 -8.87 6.61 8.49
CA GLY A 20 -8.82 8.04 8.21
C GLY A 20 -7.87 8.38 7.04
N GLN A 21 -8.20 9.44 6.30
CA GLN A 21 -7.46 9.86 5.11
C GLN A 21 -5.96 10.10 5.34
N HIS A 22 -5.57 10.59 6.52
CA HIS A 22 -4.16 10.85 6.85
C HIS A 22 -3.31 9.59 7.02
N PHE A 23 -3.93 8.42 7.14
CA PHE A 23 -3.28 7.13 7.33
C PHE A 23 -3.30 6.25 6.07
N VAL A 24 -3.67 6.83 4.93
CA VAL A 24 -3.59 6.18 3.61
C VAL A 24 -2.75 7.04 2.68
N SER A 25 -1.67 6.48 2.15
CA SER A 25 -0.83 7.13 1.16
C SER A 25 -0.89 6.42 -0.19
N VAL A 26 -0.91 7.23 -1.25
CA VAL A 26 -0.78 6.81 -2.65
C VAL A 26 0.31 7.63 -3.37
N ASP A 27 1.12 8.35 -2.62
CA ASP A 27 2.16 9.23 -3.14
C ASP A 27 3.31 8.40 -3.74
N GLU A 28 3.84 8.85 -4.88
CA GLU A 28 4.90 8.12 -5.59
C GLU A 28 6.20 8.00 -4.77
N SER A 29 6.49 8.98 -3.91
CA SER A 29 7.62 8.91 -2.98
C SER A 29 7.45 7.79 -1.96
N ASP A 30 6.25 7.67 -1.39
CA ASP A 30 5.96 6.66 -0.37
C ASP A 30 5.97 5.28 -1.02
N LYS A 31 5.32 5.13 -2.17
CA LYS A 31 5.38 3.88 -2.94
C LYS A 31 6.81 3.40 -3.14
N LEU A 32 7.74 4.27 -3.50
CA LEU A 32 9.14 3.91 -3.64
C LEU A 32 9.78 3.44 -2.33
N VAL A 33 9.51 4.13 -1.22
CA VAL A 33 9.99 3.74 0.14
C VAL A 33 9.48 2.36 0.53
N TYR A 34 8.18 2.10 0.34
CA TYR A 34 7.55 0.81 0.66
C TYR A 34 7.79 -0.28 -0.39
N SER A 35 8.58 -0.01 -1.44
CA SER A 35 9.00 -1.00 -2.45
C SER A 35 10.33 -1.66 -2.14
N THR A 36 11.01 -1.21 -1.07
CA THR A 36 12.33 -1.69 -0.68
C THR A 36 12.37 -2.05 0.80
N ASP A 37 13.38 -2.83 1.14
CA ASP A 37 13.79 -3.16 2.50
C ASP A 37 15.32 -3.04 2.61
N TRP A 38 15.90 -3.62 3.66
CA TRP A 38 17.35 -3.71 3.85
C TRP A 38 18.03 -4.84 3.08
N SER A 39 17.29 -5.59 2.26
CA SER A 39 17.87 -6.61 1.39
C SER A 39 18.72 -5.95 0.31
N TRP A 40 19.85 -6.58 -0.01
CA TRP A 40 20.81 -6.03 -0.97
C TRP A 40 20.24 -5.91 -2.39
N MET A 41 19.26 -6.73 -2.75
CA MET A 41 18.67 -6.75 -4.11
C MET A 41 17.89 -5.47 -4.44
N PRO A 42 16.83 -5.10 -3.71
CA PRO A 42 16.10 -3.87 -4.00
C PRO A 42 16.97 -2.62 -3.82
N GLN A 43 17.92 -2.63 -2.88
CA GLN A 43 18.93 -1.57 -2.72
C GLN A 43 19.81 -1.42 -3.98
N MET A 44 20.31 -2.52 -4.54
CA MET A 44 21.07 -2.51 -5.80
C MET A 44 20.22 -2.00 -6.97
N TRP A 45 18.93 -2.34 -7.00
CA TRP A 45 18.04 -1.89 -8.07
C TRP A 45 17.81 -0.38 -7.99
N LEU A 46 17.59 0.16 -6.79
CA LEU A 46 17.49 1.61 -6.55
C LEU A 46 18.75 2.35 -7.00
N ASP A 47 19.93 1.88 -6.58
CA ASP A 47 21.23 2.46 -6.96
C ASP A 47 21.40 2.53 -8.49
N ARG A 48 20.88 1.53 -9.21
CA ARG A 48 20.94 1.42 -10.67
C ARG A 48 19.75 2.07 -11.39
N GLY A 49 18.86 2.77 -10.69
CA GLY A 49 17.65 3.36 -11.25
C GLY A 49 16.72 2.34 -11.92
N GLN A 50 16.75 1.08 -11.47
CA GLN A 50 15.86 0.05 -11.97
C GLN A 50 14.48 0.16 -11.30
N PRO A 51 13.39 -0.15 -12.02
CA PRO A 51 12.06 -0.10 -11.44
C PRO A 51 11.89 -1.19 -10.37
N LEU A 52 11.24 -0.82 -9.26
CA LEU A 52 10.80 -1.76 -8.24
C LEU A 52 9.30 -2.02 -8.36
N PRO A 53 8.81 -3.20 -7.95
CA PRO A 53 7.38 -3.41 -7.73
C PRO A 53 6.87 -2.48 -6.62
N THR A 54 5.88 -1.64 -6.94
CA THR A 54 5.32 -0.66 -6.00
C THR A 54 3.95 -1.07 -5.47
N PRO A 55 3.59 -0.73 -4.22
CA PRO A 55 2.23 -0.89 -3.73
C PRO A 55 1.28 0.11 -4.39
N ASP A 56 0.00 -0.25 -4.49
CA ASP A 56 -1.06 0.68 -4.90
C ASP A 56 -1.49 1.61 -3.76
N TYR A 57 -1.49 1.08 -2.52
CA TYR A 57 -1.87 1.77 -1.30
C TYR A 57 -0.90 1.43 -0.18
N ILE A 58 -0.59 2.43 0.65
CA ILE A 58 0.11 2.26 1.91
C ILE A 58 -0.89 2.65 3.00
N VAL A 59 -1.08 1.78 4.00
CA VAL A 59 -2.07 1.98 5.06
C VAL A 59 -1.39 1.83 6.42
N HIS A 60 -1.63 2.78 7.32
CA HIS A 60 -1.06 2.81 8.67
C HIS A 60 -2.14 2.61 9.73
N PRO A 61 -2.54 1.35 10.04
CA PRO A 61 -3.51 1.09 11.10
C PRO A 61 -2.89 1.28 12.49
N GLU A 62 -3.72 1.68 13.46
CA GLU A 62 -3.32 1.93 14.85
C GLU A 62 -3.84 0.87 15.83
N SER A 63 -4.67 -0.07 15.36
CA SER A 63 -5.31 -1.10 16.19
C SER A 63 -5.48 -2.43 15.46
N ALA A 64 -5.66 -3.51 16.23
CA ALA A 64 -5.91 -4.85 15.68
C ALA A 64 -7.27 -4.93 14.97
N GLU A 65 -8.25 -4.15 15.44
CA GLU A 65 -9.59 -4.02 14.87
C GLU A 65 -9.52 -3.43 13.46
N GLN A 66 -8.79 -2.33 13.28
CA GLN A 66 -8.56 -1.75 11.94
C GLN A 66 -7.83 -2.72 11.01
N ILE A 67 -6.85 -3.48 11.51
CA ILE A 67 -6.17 -4.51 10.72
C ILE A 67 -7.18 -5.56 10.24
N ALA A 68 -8.08 -6.04 11.11
CA ALA A 68 -9.09 -7.03 10.73
C ALA A 68 -10.01 -6.50 9.63
N GLU A 69 -10.50 -5.26 9.76
CA GLU A 69 -11.36 -4.63 8.75
C GLU A 69 -10.64 -4.42 7.40
N ILE A 70 -9.37 -4.02 7.41
CA ILE A 70 -8.54 -3.92 6.19
C ILE A 70 -8.41 -5.28 5.51
N MET A 71 -8.19 -6.35 6.28
CA MET A 71 -8.08 -7.71 5.74
C MET A 71 -9.39 -8.19 5.12
N ASP A 72 -10.55 -7.78 5.64
CA ASP A 72 -11.86 -8.07 5.03
C ASP A 72 -12.01 -7.40 3.66
N ILE A 73 -11.63 -6.12 3.52
CA ILE A 73 -11.58 -5.42 2.23
C ILE A 73 -10.62 -6.13 1.26
N ALA A 74 -9.41 -6.45 1.71
CA ALA A 74 -8.41 -7.11 0.88
C ALA A 74 -8.91 -8.47 0.38
N ASN A 75 -9.56 -9.26 1.23
CA ASN A 75 -10.16 -10.54 0.86
C ASN A 75 -11.34 -10.37 -0.11
N LYS A 76 -12.23 -9.42 0.13
CA LYS A 76 -13.39 -9.08 -0.73
C LYS A 76 -12.94 -8.76 -2.16
N TYR A 77 -11.88 -7.96 -2.30
CA TYR A 77 -11.37 -7.51 -3.60
C TYR A 77 -10.21 -8.36 -4.15
N ARG A 78 -9.74 -9.36 -3.40
CA ARG A 78 -8.60 -10.24 -3.72
C ARG A 78 -7.30 -9.45 -3.94
N ILE A 79 -7.04 -8.48 -3.06
CA ILE A 79 -5.85 -7.63 -3.08
C ILE A 79 -4.77 -8.29 -2.21
N PRO A 80 -3.54 -8.45 -2.70
CA PRO A 80 -2.44 -8.92 -1.87
C PRO A 80 -2.09 -7.89 -0.80
N VAL A 81 -1.78 -8.36 0.40
CA VAL A 81 -1.34 -7.52 1.52
C VAL A 81 0.09 -7.92 1.89
N VAL A 82 0.98 -6.93 1.95
CA VAL A 82 2.37 -7.10 2.38
C VAL A 82 2.55 -6.31 3.68
N PRO A 83 2.65 -6.98 4.84
CA PRO A 83 2.99 -6.30 6.09
C PRO A 83 4.38 -5.66 5.96
N TRP A 84 4.52 -4.42 6.42
CA TRP A 84 5.76 -3.67 6.32
C TRP A 84 6.06 -2.98 7.65
N GLY A 85 7.28 -3.16 8.15
CA GLY A 85 7.74 -2.61 9.44
C GLY A 85 8.68 -1.41 9.26
N GLY A 86 9.96 -1.67 9.00
CA GLY A 86 10.97 -0.64 8.77
C GLY A 86 11.92 -0.97 7.61
N GLY A 87 11.46 -1.83 6.69
CA GLY A 87 12.29 -2.55 5.74
C GLY A 87 12.54 -3.98 6.21
#